data_AF-A0A7J3RC08-F1
#
_entry.id   AF-A0A7J3RC08-F1
#
_cell.length_a   1.000
_cell.length_b   1.000
_cell.length_c   1.000
_cell.angle_alpha   90.00
_cell.angle_beta   90.00
_cell.angle_gamma   90.00
#
_symmetry.space_group_name_H-M   'P 1'
#
loop_
_entity.id
_entity.type
_entity.pdbx_description
1 polymer ?
#
loop_
_entity_poly.entity_id
_entity_poly.type
_entity_poly.pdbx_seq_one_letter_code
_entity_poly.pdbx_strand_id
1 'polypeptide(L)' 'MVSERKKAYMREYNAKPEVKAKKAAYMRARRAELAKQKAISIVHTFLDFGYEDLAFEYAKEHCPELLSVVKNKNKRK' A
#
# COMPACT_ATOMS: atom_id res chain seq x y z
N MET A 1 32.70 -11.10 1.40
CA MET A 1 32.48 -10.41 2.70
C MET A 1 32.52 -8.90 2.49
N VAL A 2 31.59 -8.14 3.06
CA VAL A 2 31.66 -6.66 3.08
C VAL A 2 32.77 -6.26 4.07
N SER A 3 33.73 -5.44 3.62
CA SER A 3 34.84 -5.01 4.48
C SER A 3 34.35 -4.16 5.66
N GLU A 4 35.05 -4.23 6.79
CA GLU A 4 34.72 -3.44 7.99
C GLU A 4 34.70 -1.94 7.70
N ARG A 5 35.59 -1.45 6.83
CA ARG A 5 35.59 -0.05 6.37
C ARG A 5 34.28 0.33 5.67
N LYS A 6 33.73 -0.55 4.82
CA LYS A 6 32.45 -0.31 4.14
C LYS A 6 31.29 -0.34 5.12
N LYS A 7 31.32 -1.19 6.15
CA LYS A 7 30.30 -1.20 7.21
C LYS A 7 30.32 0.10 8.02
N ALA A 8 31.50 0.56 8.44
CA ALA A 8 31.66 1.81 9.19
C ALA A 8 31.14 3.02 8.39
N TYR A 9 31.56 3.14 7.13
CA TYR A 9 31.06 4.17 6.21
C TYR A 9 29.53 4.13 6.09
N MET A 10 28.94 2.95 5.89
CA MET A 10 27.49 2.83 5.77
C MET A 10 26.75 3.20 7.06
N ARG A 11 27.33 2.94 8.24
CA ARG A 11 26.75 3.38 9.52
C ARG A 11 26.71 4.90 9.61
N GLU A 12 27.84 5.57 9.35
CA GLU A 12 27.93 7.04 9.38
C GLU A 12 27.00 7.69 8.35
N TYR A 13 27.03 7.18 7.12
CA TYR A 13 26.15 7.66 6.05
C TYR A 13 24.66 7.51 6.42
N ASN A 14 24.27 6.36 6.98
CA ASN A 14 22.89 6.12 7.43
C ASN A 14 22.51 6.92 8.69
N ALA A 15 23.50 7.40 9.46
CA ALA A 15 23.27 8.24 10.63
C ALA A 15 22.91 9.68 10.25
N LYS A 16 23.31 10.14 9.05
CA LYS A 16 23.03 11.50 8.55
C LYS A 16 21.52 11.80 8.59
N PRO A 17 21.08 12.95 9.14
CA PRO A 17 19.67 13.29 9.26
C PRO A 17 18.89 13.24 7.94
N GLU A 18 19.49 13.77 6.85
CA GLU A 18 18.88 13.78 5.52
C GLU A 18 18.63 12.37 4.97
N VAL A 19 19.56 11.45 5.19
CA VAL A 19 19.43 10.06 4.74
C VAL A 19 18.32 9.36 5.52
N LYS A 20 18.23 9.59 6.84
CA LYS A 20 17.11 9.08 7.66
C LYS A 20 15.78 9.64 7.20
N ALA A 21 15.70 10.94 6.93
CA ALA A 21 14.47 11.59 6.46
C ALA A 21 14.02 11.02 5.11
N LYS A 22 14.93 10.87 4.14
CA LYS A 22 14.62 10.25 2.83
C LYS A 22 14.15 8.81 2.98
N LYS A 23 14.81 8.01 3.80
CA LYS A 23 14.37 6.62 4.08
C LYS A 23 13.00 6.56 4.73
N ALA A 24 12.73 7.45 5.69
CA ALA A 24 11.42 7.53 6.34
C ALA A 24 10.32 7.92 5.35
N ALA A 25 10.56 8.91 4.49
CA ALA A 25 9.63 9.32 3.43
C ALA A 25 9.36 8.16 2.46
N TYR A 26 10.41 7.48 1.98
CA TYR A 26 10.27 6.31 1.12
C TYR A 26 9.44 5.20 1.79
N MET A 27 9.74 4.88 3.06
CA MET A 27 9.00 3.84 3.78
C MET A 27 7.54 4.22 4.06
N ARG A 28 7.23 5.51 4.22
CA ARG A 28 5.83 5.99 4.32
C ARG A 28 5.09 5.82 3.00
N ALA A 29 5.69 6.27 1.90
CA ALA A 29 5.11 6.11 0.56
C ALA A 29 4.86 4.63 0.23
N ARG A 30 5.86 3.77 0.47
CA ARG A 30 5.75 2.33 0.24
C ARG A 30 4.66 1.68 1.10
N ARG A 31 4.50 2.09 2.35
CA ARG A 31 3.42 1.59 3.21
C ARG A 31 2.04 2.04 2.72
N ALA A 32 1.90 3.28 2.27
CA ALA A 32 0.66 3.78 1.69
C ALA A 32 0.28 3.02 0.42
N GLU A 33 1.26 2.75 -0.45
CA GLU A 33 1.06 1.95 -1.65
C GLU A 33 0.63 0.52 -1.32
N LEU A 34 1.31 -0.15 -0.39
CA LEU A 34 0.92 -1.49 0.07
C LEU A 34 -0.47 -1.52 0.70
N ALA A 35 -0.85 -0.48 1.45
CA ALA A 35 -2.19 -0.36 2.02
C ALA A 35 -3.25 -0.25 0.91
N LYS A 36 -2.99 0.56 -0.12
CA LYS A 36 -3.87 0.68 -1.30
C LYS A 36 -4.01 -0.64 -2.04
N GLN A 37 -2.90 -1.35 -2.29
CA GLN A 37 -2.91 -2.67 -2.94
C GLN A 37 -3.71 -3.71 -2.13
N LYS A 38 -3.53 -3.72 -0.81
CA LYS A 38 -4.32 -4.60 0.08
C LYS A 38 -5.80 -4.27 0.03
N ALA A 39 -6.16 -2.99 0.06
CA ALA A 39 -7.56 -2.58 -0.01
C ALA A 39 -8.19 -3.03 -1.35
N ILE A 40 -7.47 -2.85 -2.46
CA ILE A 40 -7.90 -3.34 -3.78
C ILE A 40 -8.12 -4.87 -3.75
N SER A 41 -7.15 -5.62 -3.21
CA SER A 41 -7.26 -7.07 -3.08
C SER A 41 -8.50 -7.48 -2.30
N ILE A 42 -8.77 -6.84 -1.16
CA ILE A 42 -9.92 -7.15 -0.29
C ILE A 42 -11.23 -6.88 -1.02
N VAL A 43 -11.37 -5.74 -1.70
CA VAL A 43 -12.56 -5.42 -2.50
C VAL A 43 -12.81 -6.49 -3.57
N HIS A 44 -11.77 -6.90 -4.30
CA HIS A 44 -11.90 -7.98 -5.29
C HIS A 44 -12.31 -9.30 -4.64
N THR A 45 -11.70 -9.67 -3.52
CA THR A 45 -12.08 -10.88 -2.78
C THR A 45 -13.56 -10.86 -2.38
N PHE A 46 -14.07 -9.75 -1.85
CA PHE A 46 -15.49 -9.61 -1.54
C PHE A 46 -16.39 -9.70 -2.78
N LEU A 47 -15.99 -9.07 -3.89
CA LEU A 47 -16.72 -9.16 -5.16
C LEU A 47 -16.73 -10.58 -5.74
N ASP A 48 -15.69 -11.38 -5.51
CA ASP A 48 -15.59 -12.75 -6.01
C ASP A 48 -16.44 -13.72 -5.19
N PHE A 49 -16.54 -13.50 -3.88
CA PHE A 49 -17.47 -14.22 -3.01
C PHE A 49 -18.92 -13.73 -3.09
N GLY A 50 -19.18 -12.66 -3.86
CA GLY A 50 -20.52 -12.10 -4.06
C GLY A 50 -21.01 -11.17 -2.96
N TYR A 51 -20.14 -10.74 -2.04
CA TYR A 51 -20.44 -9.76 -0.99
C TYR A 51 -20.33 -8.32 -1.53
N GLU A 52 -21.22 -7.95 -2.45
CA GLU A 52 -21.17 -6.67 -3.16
C GLU A 52 -21.36 -5.46 -2.24
N ASP A 53 -22.27 -5.54 -1.26
CA ASP A 53 -22.50 -4.44 -0.31
C ASP A 53 -21.29 -4.21 0.60
N LEU A 54 -20.66 -5.30 1.06
CA LEU A 54 -19.45 -5.24 1.88
C LEU A 54 -18.26 -4.70 1.07
N ALA A 55 -18.14 -5.11 -0.20
CA ALA A 55 -17.15 -4.57 -1.13
C ALA A 55 -17.35 -3.06 -1.35
N PHE A 56 -18.60 -2.60 -1.42
CA PHE A 56 -18.94 -1.19 -1.63
C PHE A 56 -18.56 -0.32 -0.43
N GLU A 57 -18.98 -0.71 0.79
CA GLU A 57 -18.67 0.04 2.01
C GLU A 57 -17.15 0.06 2.26
N TYR A 58 -16.48 -1.08 2.09
CA TYR A 58 -15.02 -1.15 2.26
C TYR A 58 -14.27 -0.30 1.23
N ALA A 59 -14.73 -0.29 -0.04
CA ALA A 59 -14.16 0.58 -1.07
C ALA A 59 -14.39 2.07 -0.74
N LYS A 60 -15.55 2.44 -0.19
CA LYS A 60 -15.87 3.82 0.16
C LYS A 60 -14.93 4.38 1.22
N GLU A 61 -14.57 3.56 2.21
CA GLU A 61 -13.67 3.96 3.30
C GLU A 61 -12.20 3.96 2.91
N HIS A 62 -11.75 2.97 2.12
CA HIS A 62 -10.32 2.73 1.91
C HIS A 62 -9.82 2.94 0.48
N CYS A 63 -10.68 2.83 -0.54
CA CYS A 63 -10.30 2.92 -1.93
C CYS A 63 -11.44 3.48 -2.81
N PRO A 64 -11.80 4.77 -2.68
CA PRO A 64 -12.96 5.34 -3.36
C PRO A 64 -12.85 5.28 -4.89
N GLU A 65 -11.63 5.17 -5.43
CA GLU A 65 -11.37 4.95 -6.85
C GLU A 65 -12.04 3.66 -7.40
N LEU A 66 -12.18 2.63 -6.56
CA LEU A 66 -12.80 1.35 -6.93
C LEU A 66 -14.33 1.35 -6.88
N LEU A 67 -14.98 2.41 -6.41
CA LEU A 67 -16.45 2.47 -6.33
C LEU A 67 -17.12 2.32 -7.70
N SER A 68 -16.45 2.78 -8.76
CA SER A 68 -16.92 2.60 -10.15
C SER A 68 -16.95 1.11 -10.56
N VAL A 69 -15.97 0.33 -10.13
CA VAL A 69 -15.84 -1.10 -10.43
C VAL A 69 -16.93 -1.89 -9.72
N VAL A 70 -17.15 -1.61 -8.42
CA VAL A 70 -18.19 -2.26 -7.62
C VAL A 70 -19.59 -1.99 -8.21
N LYS A 71 -19.91 -0.72 -8.49
CA LYS A 71 -21.21 -0.32 -9.07
C LYS A 71 -21.51 -0.97 -10.42
N ASN A 72 -20.49 -1.25 -11.23
CA ASN A 72 -20.66 -1.88 -12.54
C ASN A 72 -20.92 -3.39 -12.44
N LYS A 73 -20.51 -4.07 -11.36
CA LYS A 73 -20.81 -5.50 -11.13
C LYS A 73 -22.29 -5.70 -10.79
N ASN A 74 -22.87 -4.87 -9.90
CA ASN A 74 -24.29 -4.95 -9.52
C ASN A 74 -25.25 -4.72 -10.70
N LYS A 75 -24.84 -3.96 -11.72
CA LYS A 75 -25.66 -3.74 -12.93
C LYS A 75 -25.63 -4.91 -13.94
N ARG A 76 -24.69 -5.84 -13.79
CA ARG A 76 -24.48 -6.97 -14.72
C ARG A 76 -25.09 -8.29 -14.23
N LYS A 77 -25.53 -8.34 -12.97
CA LYS A 77 -26.37 -9.42 -12.45
C LYS A 77 -27.83 -9.13 -12.77
#